data_AF-A0AAV6YIV5-F1
#
_entry.id   AF-A0AAV6YIV5-F1
#
_cell.length_a   1.000
_cell.length_b   1.000
_cell.length_c   1.000
_cell.angle_alpha   90.00
_cell.angle_beta   90.00
_cell.angle_gamma   90.00
#
_symmetry.space_group_name_H-M   'P 1'
#
loop_
_entity.id
_entity.type
_entity.pdbx_description
1 polymer ?
#
loop_
_entity_poly.entity_id
_entity_poly.type
_entity_poly.pdbx_seq_one_letter_code
_entity_poly.pdbx_strand_id
1 'polypeptide(L)'
;MQQRNMAYYFKKVFGDMLLTKPVDINADELPSPNQLKKKILIKHKKLVEGNLYEEVSTASYSENDISNSIKNGILYLEDPIDHTWSPHYFVLTSNKIYYSEETSRYQSNDEEEESEPKEEMNNNELHFGEKWFHGKLGGGRDGRHIAEKLLHEYCTETGGKDGTFLVRESETFVGD
;
A
#
# COMPACT_ATOMS: atom_id res chain seq x y z
N MET A 1 15.89 30.63 3.20
CA MET A 1 14.75 31.25 3.90
C MET A 1 14.05 30.27 4.85
N GLN A 2 13.71 29.06 4.41
CA GLN A 2 13.00 28.08 5.25
C GLN A 2 13.71 27.70 6.57
N GLN A 3 15.03 27.49 6.58
CA GLN A 3 15.76 27.20 7.82
C GLN A 3 15.64 28.31 8.89
N ARG A 4 15.59 29.58 8.47
CA ARG A 4 15.34 30.71 9.39
C ARG A 4 13.93 30.65 9.96
N ASN A 5 12.94 30.31 9.13
CA ASN A 5 11.56 30.13 9.59
C ASN A 5 11.46 28.95 10.57
N MET A 6 12.12 27.82 10.30
CA MET A 6 12.18 26.68 11.23
C MET A 6 12.76 27.09 12.58
N ALA A 7 13.91 27.80 12.58
CA ALA A 7 14.52 28.28 13.82
C ALA A 7 13.61 29.23 14.62
N TYR A 8 12.89 30.12 13.93
CA TYR A 8 11.87 30.98 14.55
C TYR A 8 10.76 30.15 15.19
N TYR A 9 10.20 29.18 14.47
CA TYR A 9 9.12 28.34 14.98
C TYR A 9 9.57 27.39 16.10
N PHE A 10 10.78 26.83 16.04
CA PHE A 10 11.31 26.04 17.16
C PHE A 10 11.34 26.87 18.44
N LYS A 11 11.83 28.11 18.39
CA LYS A 11 11.80 29.01 19.55
C LYS A 11 10.38 29.36 19.99
N LYS A 12 9.50 29.69 19.05
CA LYS A 12 8.12 30.10 19.33
C LYS A 12 7.27 28.98 19.92
N VAL A 13 7.37 27.77 19.38
CA VAL A 13 6.52 26.62 19.73
C VAL A 13 7.07 25.86 20.93
N PHE A 14 8.36 25.57 20.95
CA PHE A 14 8.95 24.79 22.04
C PHE A 14 9.32 25.65 23.26
N GLY A 15 9.49 26.96 23.09
CA GLY A 15 9.73 27.90 24.20
C GLY A 15 10.81 27.39 25.16
N ASP A 16 10.46 27.28 26.44
CA ASP A 16 11.38 26.86 27.51
C ASP A 16 11.77 25.37 27.46
N MET A 17 11.04 24.55 26.70
CA MET A 17 11.44 23.17 26.45
C MET A 17 12.61 23.11 25.47
N LEU A 18 12.82 24.10 24.62
CA LEU A 18 13.96 24.11 23.69
C LEU A 18 15.28 24.36 24.44
N LEU A 19 16.24 23.46 24.31
CA LEU A 19 17.58 23.68 24.85
C LEU A 19 18.37 24.61 23.91
N THR A 20 18.46 25.89 24.26
CA THR A 20 19.20 26.90 23.47
C THR A 20 20.57 27.26 24.06
N LYS A 21 20.89 26.77 25.25
CA LYS A 21 22.14 27.03 25.97
C LYS A 21 22.69 25.71 26.54
N PRO A 22 24.01 25.57 26.70
CA PRO A 22 24.59 24.44 27.44
C PRO A 22 23.99 24.32 28.84
N VAL A 23 23.81 23.09 29.32
CA VAL A 23 23.34 22.81 30.68
C VAL A 23 24.40 23.24 31.71
N ASP A 24 25.66 22.93 31.41
CA ASP A 24 26.85 23.41 32.10
C ASP A 24 27.91 23.70 31.04
N ILE A 25 28.55 24.87 31.13
CA ILE A 25 29.56 25.33 30.16
C ILE A 25 30.96 24.78 30.47
N ASN A 26 31.19 24.36 31.73
CA ASN A 26 32.48 23.84 32.19
C ASN A 26 32.47 22.32 32.35
N ALA A 27 31.40 21.64 31.95
CA ALA A 27 31.31 20.19 32.03
C ALA A 27 32.19 19.53 30.95
N ASP A 28 32.95 18.53 31.36
CA ASP A 28 33.76 17.70 30.47
C ASP A 28 32.97 16.54 29.83
N GLU A 29 31.73 16.33 30.28
CA GLU A 29 30.85 15.25 29.82
C GLU A 29 29.47 15.77 29.40
N LEU A 30 28.75 14.96 28.62
CA LEU A 30 27.39 15.26 28.21
C LEU A 30 26.42 15.23 29.41
N PRO A 31 25.39 16.09 29.43
CA PRO A 31 24.40 16.07 30.50
C PRO A 31 23.63 14.76 30.54
N SER A 32 23.37 14.27 31.76
CA SER A 32 22.57 13.07 31.98
C SER A 32 21.12 13.22 31.51
N PRO A 33 20.40 12.11 31.24
CA PRO A 33 18.97 12.17 30.91
C PRO A 33 18.12 12.91 31.95
N ASN A 34 18.50 12.83 33.23
CA ASN A 34 17.81 13.54 34.31
C ASN A 34 17.94 15.07 34.18
N GLN A 35 19.12 15.57 33.80
CA GLN A 35 19.37 16.99 33.59
C GLN A 35 18.64 17.54 32.35
N LEU A 36 18.32 16.68 31.39
CA LEU A 36 17.60 17.03 30.16
C LEU A 36 16.09 16.75 30.22
N LYS A 37 15.53 16.45 31.39
CA LYS A 37 14.09 16.22 31.53
C LYS A 37 13.28 17.40 30.97
N LYS A 38 12.31 17.07 30.10
CA LYS A 38 11.44 18.04 29.39
C LYS A 38 12.19 19.01 28.46
N LYS A 39 13.43 18.68 28.07
CA LYS A 39 14.20 19.46 27.08
C LYS A 39 14.16 18.80 25.70
N ILE A 40 14.01 19.62 24.66
CA ILE A 40 14.08 19.26 23.26
C ILE A 40 15.43 19.76 22.72
N LEU A 41 16.21 18.85 22.13
CA LEU A 41 17.50 19.14 21.54
C LEU A 41 17.37 19.13 20.00
N ILE A 42 18.08 20.05 19.33
CA ILE A 42 18.12 20.11 17.87
C ILE A 42 19.46 19.53 17.39
N LYS A 43 19.42 18.39 16.70
CA LYS A 43 20.57 17.83 15.99
C LYS A 43 20.62 18.42 14.58
N HIS A 44 21.58 19.29 14.31
CA HIS A 44 21.79 19.87 12.97
C HIS A 44 23.27 20.17 12.74
N LYS A 45 23.71 20.23 11.47
CA LYS A 45 25.05 20.71 11.11
C LYS A 45 25.23 22.13 11.68
N LYS A 46 26.27 22.34 12.49
CA LYS A 46 26.64 23.65 13.05
C LYS A 46 27.61 24.33 12.08
N LEU A 47 27.41 25.62 11.84
CA LEU A 47 28.36 26.42 11.07
C LEU A 47 29.67 26.54 11.85
N VAL A 48 30.79 26.40 11.15
CA VAL A 48 32.11 26.69 11.70
C VAL A 48 32.19 28.19 12.00
N GLU A 49 32.72 28.57 13.16
CA GLU A 49 32.87 29.97 13.53
C GLU A 49 33.73 30.70 12.49
N GLY A 50 33.18 31.75 11.89
CA GLY A 50 33.88 32.59 10.90
C GLY A 50 33.59 32.30 9.42
N ASN A 51 32.96 31.18 9.06
CA ASN A 51 32.56 30.89 7.68
C ASN A 51 31.04 31.01 7.50
N LEU A 52 30.60 32.01 6.73
CA LEU A 52 29.19 32.23 6.39
C LEU A 52 28.70 31.30 5.26
N TYR A 53 29.62 30.63 4.57
CA TYR A 53 29.37 29.71 3.47
C TYR A 53 30.29 28.50 3.66
N GLU A 54 29.69 27.31 3.67
CA GLU A 54 30.43 26.06 3.67
C GLU A 54 30.02 25.34 2.39
N GLU A 55 30.97 25.20 1.45
CA GLU A 55 30.76 24.37 0.27
C GLU A 55 30.53 22.92 0.73
N VAL A 56 29.49 22.31 0.16
CA VAL A 56 29.18 20.91 0.42
C VAL A 56 30.23 20.09 -0.32
N SER A 57 31.24 19.59 0.40
CA SER A 57 32.17 18.61 -0.15
C SER A 57 31.37 17.40 -0.62
N THR A 58 31.38 17.15 -1.93
CA THR A 58 30.87 15.94 -2.56
C THR A 58 31.74 14.77 -2.12
N ALA A 59 31.41 14.19 -0.97
CA ALA A 59 32.04 12.97 -0.49
C ALA A 59 31.76 11.84 -1.49
N SER A 60 32.74 10.95 -1.67
CA SER A 60 32.63 9.77 -2.53
C SER A 60 31.49 8.88 -2.01
N TYR A 61 30.34 8.94 -2.68
CA TYR A 61 29.15 8.20 -2.29
C TYR A 61 29.36 6.70 -2.54
N SER A 62 28.98 5.89 -1.57
CA SER A 62 28.96 4.44 -1.74
C SER A 62 27.84 4.05 -2.70
N GLU A 63 28.00 2.97 -3.47
CA GLU A 63 26.95 2.51 -4.41
C GLU A 63 25.59 2.23 -3.74
N ASN A 64 25.56 2.06 -2.42
CA ASN A 64 24.34 1.84 -1.64
C ASN A 64 23.61 3.14 -1.25
N ASP A 65 24.19 4.31 -1.54
CA ASP A 65 23.59 5.60 -1.24
C ASP A 65 22.72 6.08 -2.40
N ILE A 66 21.43 5.72 -2.33
CA ILE A 66 20.41 6.14 -3.30
C ILE A 66 19.95 7.59 -3.12
N SER A 67 20.50 8.34 -2.15
CA SER A 67 20.12 9.75 -1.92
C SER A 67 20.49 10.67 -3.08
N ASN A 68 21.47 10.29 -3.91
CA ASN A 68 21.85 10.99 -5.14
C ASN A 68 21.29 10.35 -6.40
N SER A 69 20.14 9.69 -6.31
CA SER A 69 19.47 9.19 -7.51
C SER A 69 19.12 10.33 -8.47
N ILE A 70 19.22 10.06 -9.77
CA ILE A 70 18.82 10.99 -10.83
C ILE A 70 17.30 11.09 -10.85
N LYS A 71 16.63 9.95 -10.66
CA LYS A 71 15.17 9.85 -10.59
C LYS A 71 14.80 8.66 -9.73
N ASN A 72 13.72 8.79 -8.99
CA ASN A 72 13.15 7.73 -8.18
C ASN A 72 11.62 7.85 -8.17
N GLY A 73 10.93 6.73 -7.99
CA GLY A 73 9.46 6.70 -7.95
C GLY A 73 8.87 5.34 -8.26
N ILE A 74 7.54 5.24 -8.22
CA ILE A 74 6.83 4.02 -8.55
C ILE A 74 6.67 3.90 -10.07
N LEU A 75 7.01 2.73 -10.62
CA LEU A 75 6.66 2.31 -11.98
C LEU A 75 6.07 0.90 -11.93
N TYR A 76 5.42 0.49 -13.02
CA TYR A 76 4.76 -0.82 -13.10
C TYR A 76 5.58 -1.77 -13.97
N LEU A 77 5.65 -3.03 -13.55
CA LEU A 77 6.19 -4.13 -14.35
C LEU A 77 5.06 -5.12 -14.65
N GLU A 78 5.03 -5.61 -15.89
CA GLU A 78 4.09 -6.65 -16.33
C GLU A 78 4.65 -8.03 -15.97
N ASP A 79 3.84 -8.85 -15.30
CA ASP A 79 4.15 -10.25 -15.05
C ASP A 79 4.07 -11.05 -16.36
N PRO A 80 5.11 -11.82 -16.75
CA PRO A 80 5.13 -12.55 -18.01
C PRO A 80 4.25 -13.81 -18.04
N ILE A 81 3.67 -14.23 -16.91
CA ILE A 81 2.82 -15.42 -16.78
C ILE A 81 1.35 -15.04 -16.92
N ASP A 82 0.90 -14.04 -16.16
CA ASP A 82 -0.52 -13.66 -16.09
C ASP A 82 -0.84 -12.27 -16.67
N HIS A 83 0.17 -11.54 -17.15
CA HIS A 83 0.05 -10.20 -17.75
C HIS A 83 -0.48 -9.11 -16.80
N THR A 84 -0.38 -9.34 -15.49
CA THR A 84 -0.77 -8.35 -14.49
C THR A 84 0.33 -7.30 -14.29
N TRP A 85 -0.05 -6.03 -14.20
CA TRP A 85 0.87 -4.94 -13.91
C TRP A 85 0.96 -4.69 -12.41
N SER A 86 2.16 -4.81 -11.83
CA SER A 86 2.37 -4.61 -10.39
C SER A 86 3.34 -3.47 -10.08
N PRO A 87 3.15 -2.71 -8.98
CA PRO A 87 3.93 -1.52 -8.69
C PRO A 87 5.28 -1.86 -8.01
N HIS A 88 6.37 -1.26 -8.48
CA HIS A 88 7.70 -1.38 -7.88
C HIS A 88 8.33 0.00 -7.67
N TYR A 89 9.15 0.15 -6.64
CA TYR A 89 9.93 1.37 -6.43
C TYR A 89 11.23 1.32 -7.23
N PHE A 90 11.38 2.25 -8.17
CA PHE A 90 12.54 2.38 -9.04
C PHE A 90 13.49 3.48 -8.57
N VAL A 91 14.78 3.23 -8.74
CA VAL A 91 15.85 4.19 -8.51
C VAL A 91 16.80 4.17 -9.72
N LEU A 92 16.88 5.30 -10.42
CA LEU A 92 17.80 5.54 -11.52
C LEU A 92 19.05 6.27 -10.99
N THR A 93 20.22 5.67 -11.20
CA THR A 93 21.53 6.31 -10.96
C THR A 93 22.19 6.69 -12.30
N SER A 94 23.43 7.18 -12.25
CA SER A 94 24.19 7.52 -13.47
C SER A 94 24.53 6.31 -14.34
N ASN A 95 24.52 5.09 -13.79
CA ASN A 95 24.99 3.89 -14.46
C ASN A 95 24.09 2.66 -14.30
N LYS A 96 23.08 2.70 -13.43
CA LYS A 96 22.24 1.55 -13.07
C LYS A 96 20.79 1.96 -12.83
N ILE A 97 19.90 0.99 -13.00
CA ILE A 97 18.50 1.07 -12.54
C ILE A 97 18.32 -0.04 -11.50
N TYR A 98 17.82 0.33 -10.33
CA TYR A 98 17.42 -0.59 -9.27
C TYR A 98 15.90 -0.58 -9.15
N TYR A 99 15.31 -1.72 -8.83
CA TYR A 99 13.89 -1.81 -8.50
C TYR A 99 13.67 -2.75 -7.32
N SER A 100 12.69 -2.45 -6.47
CA SER A 100 12.29 -3.30 -5.34
C SER A 100 11.46 -4.50 -5.80
N GLU A 101 11.20 -5.43 -4.90
CA GLU A 101 10.05 -6.33 -5.03
C GLU A 101 8.73 -5.55 -5.10
N GLU A 102 7.64 -6.25 -5.43
CA GLU A 102 6.30 -5.68 -5.52
C GLU A 102 5.91 -4.91 -4.23
N THR A 103 5.39 -3.69 -4.41
CA THR A 103 5.08 -2.75 -3.33
C THR A 103 3.60 -2.62 -3.01
N SER A 104 2.73 -3.38 -3.69
CA SER A 104 1.27 -3.39 -3.49
C SER A 104 0.85 -3.48 -2.02
N ARG A 105 1.55 -4.33 -1.25
CA ARG A 105 1.36 -4.52 0.20
C ARG A 105 1.48 -3.26 1.07
N TYR A 106 2.09 -2.19 0.58
CA TYR A 106 2.26 -0.94 1.32
C TYR A 106 1.34 0.18 0.81
N GLN A 107 0.73 0.03 -0.37
CA GLN A 107 -0.24 0.98 -0.90
C GLN A 107 -1.64 0.74 -0.31
N SER A 108 -1.94 -0.49 0.10
CA SER A 108 -3.25 -0.87 0.68
C SER A 108 -3.47 -0.44 2.14
N ASN A 109 -2.50 0.21 2.79
CA ASN A 109 -2.61 0.57 4.21
C ASN A 109 -3.02 2.04 4.46
N ASP A 110 -3.25 2.83 3.40
CA ASP A 110 -3.81 4.20 3.50
C ASP A 110 -5.17 4.35 2.77
N GLU A 111 -5.69 3.26 2.19
CA GLU A 111 -7.01 3.19 1.54
C GLU A 111 -7.81 1.99 2.11
N GLU A 112 -8.01 1.96 3.43
CA GLU A 112 -9.15 1.20 3.96
C GLU A 112 -10.44 1.85 3.45
N GLU A 113 -11.25 1.05 2.75
CA GLU A 113 -12.62 1.34 2.27
C GLU A 113 -12.80 2.03 0.91
N GLU A 114 -12.25 1.50 -0.18
CA GLU A 114 -12.98 1.61 -1.45
C GLU A 114 -12.80 0.38 -2.35
N SER A 115 -13.83 -0.47 -2.31
CA SER A 115 -14.28 -1.37 -3.37
C SER A 115 -13.21 -2.14 -4.16
N GLU A 116 -13.20 -3.46 -3.94
CA GLU A 116 -12.91 -4.46 -4.98
C GLU A 116 -13.28 -3.93 -6.39
N PRO A 117 -12.42 -4.09 -7.40
CA PRO A 117 -12.79 -3.74 -8.76
C PRO A 117 -13.92 -4.67 -9.18
N LYS A 118 -15.15 -4.23 -8.98
CA LYS A 118 -16.29 -4.75 -9.72
C LYS A 118 -16.00 -4.41 -11.17
N GLU A 119 -15.46 -5.38 -11.90
CA GLU A 119 -15.60 -5.39 -13.35
C GLU A 119 -17.03 -4.97 -13.66
N GLU A 120 -17.19 -3.98 -14.54
CA GLU A 120 -18.48 -3.55 -15.06
C GLU A 120 -19.09 -4.70 -15.89
N MET A 121 -19.50 -5.76 -15.21
CA MET A 121 -20.38 -6.77 -15.75
C MET A 121 -21.74 -6.09 -15.92
N ASN A 122 -22.02 -5.78 -17.18
CA ASN A 122 -23.31 -5.40 -17.72
C ASN A 122 -24.47 -5.78 -16.79
N ASN A 123 -25.20 -4.77 -16.28
CA ASN A 123 -26.30 -4.90 -15.30
C ASN A 123 -27.43 -5.87 -15.71
N ASN A 124 -27.40 -6.43 -16.92
CA ASN A 124 -28.37 -7.38 -17.43
C ASN A 124 -28.20 -8.81 -16.88
N GLU A 125 -27.11 -9.14 -16.19
CA GLU A 125 -26.75 -10.53 -15.86
C GLU A 125 -26.23 -10.71 -14.41
N LEU A 126 -26.86 -10.01 -13.45
CA LEU A 126 -26.49 -10.06 -12.02
C LEU A 126 -26.46 -11.47 -11.40
N HIS A 127 -27.14 -12.45 -12.01
CA HIS A 127 -27.30 -13.79 -11.46
C HIS A 127 -26.21 -14.78 -11.89
N PHE A 128 -25.32 -14.45 -12.85
CA PHE A 128 -24.31 -15.40 -13.33
C PHE A 128 -23.19 -15.68 -12.32
N GLY A 129 -22.96 -14.78 -11.37
CA GLY A 129 -22.02 -14.99 -10.26
C GLY A 129 -22.63 -15.72 -9.06
N GLU A 130 -23.93 -15.98 -9.07
CA GLU A 130 -24.65 -16.52 -7.92
C GLU A 130 -24.58 -18.04 -7.86
N LYS A 131 -24.28 -18.58 -6.67
CA LYS A 131 -24.14 -20.03 -6.47
C LYS A 131 -25.40 -20.85 -6.76
N TRP A 132 -26.57 -20.19 -6.74
CA TRP A 132 -27.86 -20.81 -6.98
C TRP A 132 -28.25 -20.82 -8.46
N PHE A 133 -27.54 -20.09 -9.33
CA PHE A 133 -27.80 -20.07 -10.77
C PHE A 133 -26.91 -21.07 -11.51
N HIS A 134 -27.55 -22.04 -12.15
CA HIS A 134 -26.86 -23.16 -12.81
C HIS A 134 -26.94 -23.08 -14.34
N GLY A 135 -27.41 -21.94 -14.88
CA GLY A 135 -27.51 -21.68 -16.31
C GLY A 135 -28.32 -22.74 -17.06
N LYS A 136 -27.92 -23.02 -18.30
CA LYS A 136 -28.54 -24.04 -19.14
C LYS A 136 -28.11 -25.46 -18.72
N LEU A 137 -29.01 -26.16 -18.04
CA LEU A 137 -28.85 -27.59 -17.75
C LEU A 137 -29.44 -28.41 -18.91
N GLY A 138 -28.71 -29.42 -19.40
CA GLY A 138 -29.28 -30.41 -20.33
C GLY A 138 -29.01 -30.18 -21.81
N GLY A 139 -27.79 -29.85 -22.24
CA GLY A 139 -27.42 -29.71 -23.67
C GLY A 139 -27.82 -30.89 -24.60
N GLY A 140 -29.09 -30.98 -24.98
CA GLY A 140 -29.73 -32.10 -25.69
C GLY A 140 -30.37 -33.21 -24.81
N ARG A 141 -30.44 -33.08 -23.48
CA ARG A 141 -31.10 -34.02 -22.55
C ARG A 141 -32.04 -33.24 -21.63
N ASP A 142 -33.07 -33.88 -21.09
CA ASP A 142 -34.04 -33.19 -20.21
C ASP A 142 -33.36 -32.55 -18.97
N GLY A 143 -33.24 -31.22 -18.99
CA GLY A 143 -32.60 -30.41 -17.95
C GLY A 143 -33.31 -30.50 -16.60
N ARG A 144 -34.58 -30.93 -16.57
CA ARG A 144 -35.30 -31.20 -15.33
C ARG A 144 -34.69 -32.38 -14.57
N HIS A 145 -34.41 -33.49 -15.26
CA HIS A 145 -33.83 -34.67 -14.61
C HIS A 145 -32.44 -34.37 -14.03
N ILE A 146 -31.65 -33.52 -14.70
CA ILE A 146 -30.34 -33.09 -14.21
C ILE A 146 -30.49 -32.21 -12.96
N ALA A 147 -31.42 -31.24 -12.97
CA ALA A 147 -31.70 -30.41 -11.81
C ALA A 147 -32.17 -31.23 -10.59
N GLU A 148 -33.08 -32.18 -10.79
CA GLU A 148 -33.58 -33.07 -9.74
C GLU A 148 -32.45 -33.91 -9.13
N LYS A 149 -31.55 -34.44 -9.98
CA LYS A 149 -30.38 -35.19 -9.53
C LYS A 149 -29.43 -34.34 -8.69
N LEU A 150 -29.09 -33.14 -9.16
CA LEU A 150 -28.18 -32.22 -8.46
C LEU A 150 -28.72 -31.81 -7.08
N LEU A 151 -30.02 -31.47 -7.00
CA LEU A 151 -30.67 -31.16 -5.73
C LEU A 151 -30.67 -32.37 -4.79
N HIS A 152 -30.94 -33.57 -5.30
CA HIS A 152 -30.96 -34.78 -4.49
C HIS A 152 -29.57 -35.15 -3.95
N GLU A 153 -28.54 -35.12 -4.80
CA GLU A 153 -27.16 -35.39 -4.39
C GLU A 153 -26.69 -34.39 -3.33
N TYR A 154 -26.89 -33.09 -3.58
CA TYR A 154 -26.50 -32.04 -2.63
C TYR A 154 -27.20 -32.19 -1.28
N CYS A 155 -28.52 -32.42 -1.28
CA CYS A 155 -29.27 -32.59 -0.04
C CYS A 155 -28.85 -33.85 0.73
N THR A 156 -28.51 -34.93 0.03
CA THR A 156 -28.06 -36.19 0.64
C THR A 156 -26.65 -36.08 1.22
N GLU A 157 -25.74 -35.39 0.53
CA GLU A 157 -24.34 -35.27 0.95
C GLU A 157 -24.12 -34.21 2.03
N THR A 158 -24.84 -33.08 1.96
CA THR A 158 -24.58 -31.91 2.83
C THR A 158 -25.68 -31.67 3.86
N GLY A 159 -26.74 -32.49 3.88
CA GLY A 159 -27.87 -32.32 4.80
C GLY A 159 -28.73 -31.10 4.47
N GLY A 160 -29.02 -30.92 3.18
CA GLY A 160 -29.84 -29.80 2.67
C GLY A 160 -31.18 -29.69 3.38
N LYS A 161 -31.62 -28.46 3.65
CA LYS A 161 -32.89 -28.17 4.34
C LYS A 161 -34.03 -27.99 3.34
N ASP A 162 -35.27 -28.08 3.84
CA ASP A 162 -36.44 -27.69 3.07
C ASP A 162 -36.28 -26.23 2.61
N GLY A 163 -36.56 -25.98 1.32
CA GLY A 163 -36.26 -24.71 0.66
C GLY A 163 -34.88 -24.61 0.01
N THR A 164 -34.04 -25.65 0.01
CA THR A 164 -32.86 -25.72 -0.88
C THR A 164 -33.32 -25.70 -2.34
N PHE A 165 -32.75 -24.80 -3.14
CA PHE A 165 -33.17 -24.60 -4.53
C PHE A 165 -31.98 -24.36 -5.44
N LEU A 166 -32.22 -24.50 -6.74
CA LEU A 166 -31.36 -24.00 -7.80
C LEU A 166 -32.25 -23.40 -8.90
N VAL A 167 -31.69 -22.50 -9.69
CA VAL A 167 -32.34 -21.88 -10.85
C VAL A 167 -31.59 -22.32 -12.10
N ARG A 168 -32.33 -22.69 -13.14
CA ARG A 168 -31.80 -23.05 -14.46
C ARG A 168 -32.63 -22.37 -15.53
N GLU A 169 -32.05 -22.20 -16.71
CA GLU A 169 -32.82 -21.76 -17.88
C GLU A 169 -33.92 -22.78 -18.23
N SER A 170 -35.09 -22.27 -18.59
CA SER A 170 -36.21 -23.08 -19.04
C SER A 170 -35.96 -23.64 -20.44
N GLU A 171 -36.08 -24.96 -20.59
CA GLU A 171 -36.01 -25.63 -21.90
C GLU A 171 -37.34 -25.57 -22.65
N THR A 172 -38.45 -25.40 -21.93
CA THR A 172 -39.81 -25.39 -22.48
C THR A 172 -40.28 -24.01 -22.89
N PHE A 173 -39.79 -22.97 -22.22
CA PHE A 173 -40.17 -21.58 -22.46
C PHE A 173 -38.90 -20.73 -22.58
N VAL A 174 -38.51 -20.42 -23.81
CA VAL A 174 -37.27 -19.67 -24.08
C VAL A 174 -37.41 -18.25 -23.54
N GLY A 175 -36.54 -17.86 -22.60
CA GLY A 175 -36.52 -16.54 -21.97
C GLY A 175 -37.11 -16.50 -20.56
N ASP A 176 -37.62 -17.63 -20.04
CA ASP A 176 -38.05 -17.82 -18.66
C ASP A 176 -36.96 -18.41 -17.75
#